data_AF-A0A917S1M5-F1
#
_entry.id   AF-A0A917S1M5-F1
#
_cell.length_a   1.000
_cell.length_b   1.000
_cell.length_c   1.000
_cell.angle_alpha   90.00
_cell.angle_beta   90.00
_cell.angle_gamma   90.00
#
_symmetry.space_group_name_H-M   'P 1'
#
loop_
_entity.id
_entity.type
_entity.pdbx_description
1 polymer ?
#
loop_
_entity_poly.entity_id
_entity_poly.type
_entity_poly.pdbx_seq_one_letter_code
_entity_poly.pdbx_strand_id
1 'polypeptide(L)'
;MKKIITAVLLMTLLLSACGSQGSAAYNQAMKEGFDAVTAGNYDQAVTAFEKALADKKADRRATALLEETRVLKSAEESLNKGNWNKAIYSADTVINQTNVDQTVLTKAQTIKNEALKEKQGQAAQNRASQPAADGSSGSDSGSSVQGDGQTAGNSGQPGSSGSSTVSGSSQSGSTVQQATQKEAEMAVVKAAGYSLDQVYTDTTDNGAYYSIELRENHKNDSAADPNTAPAIGFFRYYKATGKIAQLDLISNQYKDIK
;
A
#
# COMPACT_ATOMS: atom_id res chain seq x y z
N MET A 1 -57.22 -43.17 -3.30
CA MET A 1 -56.12 -42.38 -3.89
C MET A 1 -55.78 -41.08 -3.13
N LYS A 2 -56.24 -40.87 -1.87
CA LYS A 2 -55.95 -39.65 -1.08
C LYS A 2 -54.80 -39.82 -0.06
N LYS A 3 -54.31 -41.04 0.16
CA LYS A 3 -53.25 -41.36 1.13
C LYS A 3 -51.84 -41.48 0.52
N ILE A 4 -51.74 -41.41 -0.81
CA ILE A 4 -50.45 -41.47 -1.53
C ILE A 4 -49.88 -40.05 -1.77
N ILE A 5 -50.72 -39.02 -1.74
CA ILE A 5 -50.28 -37.62 -1.95
C ILE A 5 -49.51 -37.07 -0.73
N THR A 6 -49.78 -37.59 0.47
CA THR A 6 -49.08 -37.15 1.70
C THR A 6 -47.66 -37.73 1.83
N ALA A 7 -47.35 -38.82 1.12
CA ALA A 7 -46.01 -39.45 1.18
C ALA A 7 -45.01 -38.84 0.19
N VAL A 8 -45.48 -38.21 -0.89
CA VAL A 8 -44.61 -37.57 -1.89
C VAL A 8 -44.18 -36.16 -1.47
N LEU A 9 -44.98 -35.49 -0.62
CA LEU A 9 -44.67 -34.15 -0.12
C LEU A 9 -43.64 -34.14 1.04
N LEU A 10 -43.31 -35.30 1.60
CA LEU A 10 -42.26 -35.45 2.61
C LEU A 10 -40.89 -35.83 2.01
N MET A 11 -40.83 -36.20 0.72
CA MET A 11 -39.61 -36.64 0.04
C MET A 11 -38.86 -35.49 -0.66
N THR A 12 -39.52 -34.34 -0.87
CA THR A 12 -38.92 -33.16 -1.55
C THR A 12 -38.18 -32.22 -0.59
N LEU A 13 -38.17 -32.50 0.71
CA LEU A 13 -37.43 -31.73 1.74
C LEU A 13 -35.96 -32.16 1.92
N LEU A 14 -35.48 -33.14 1.15
CA LEU A 14 -34.09 -33.60 1.18
C LEU A 14 -33.21 -32.98 0.07
N LEU A 15 -33.73 -32.03 -0.72
CA LEU A 15 -33.00 -31.39 -1.83
C LEU A 15 -32.48 -29.97 -1.51
N SER A 16 -32.41 -29.58 -0.24
CA SER A 16 -31.92 -28.27 0.21
C SER A 16 -30.52 -28.33 0.84
N ALA A 17 -29.62 -29.17 0.33
CA ALA A 17 -28.24 -29.27 0.82
C ALA A 17 -27.18 -29.09 -0.29
N CYS A 18 -27.50 -28.35 -1.35
CA CYS A 18 -26.47 -27.72 -2.19
C CYS A 18 -26.14 -26.35 -1.59
N GLY A 19 -25.24 -26.29 -0.61
CA GLY A 19 -24.85 -25.02 0.00
C GLY A 19 -23.62 -25.01 0.90
N SER A 20 -23.11 -26.16 1.37
CA SER A 20 -21.86 -26.20 2.14
C SER A 20 -20.89 -27.17 1.49
N GLN A 21 -20.13 -26.67 0.53
CA GLN A 21 -19.11 -27.44 -0.18
C GLN A 21 -17.86 -27.60 0.71
N GLY A 22 -18.01 -27.99 1.98
CA GLY A 22 -16.95 -28.22 2.97
C GLY A 22 -17.46 -28.89 4.24
N SER A 23 -16.59 -29.66 4.91
CA SER A 23 -16.93 -30.31 6.18
C SER A 23 -17.28 -29.27 7.25
N ALA A 24 -18.04 -29.67 8.27
CA ALA A 24 -18.36 -28.77 9.39
C ALA A 24 -17.08 -28.23 10.06
N ALA A 25 -16.05 -29.07 10.20
CA ALA A 25 -14.75 -28.68 10.75
C ALA A 25 -14.03 -27.65 9.88
N TYR A 26 -14.01 -27.85 8.54
CA TYR A 26 -13.44 -26.90 7.60
C TYR A 26 -14.14 -25.55 7.66
N ASN A 27 -15.48 -25.54 7.57
CA ASN A 27 -16.24 -24.29 7.56
C ASN A 27 -16.06 -23.51 8.86
N GLN A 28 -16.02 -24.22 10.00
CA GLN A 28 -15.76 -23.62 11.30
C GLN A 28 -14.36 -23.01 11.37
N ALA A 29 -13.33 -23.75 10.93
CA ALA A 29 -11.96 -23.26 10.91
C ALA A 29 -11.77 -22.05 9.99
N MET A 30 -12.41 -22.04 8.81
CA MET A 30 -12.40 -20.88 7.91
C MET A 30 -13.06 -19.66 8.55
N LYS A 31 -14.20 -19.85 9.24
CA LYS A 31 -14.87 -18.77 9.97
C LYS A 31 -14.00 -18.22 11.10
N GLU A 32 -13.42 -19.08 11.92
CA GLU A 32 -12.49 -18.69 13.00
C GLU A 32 -11.30 -17.89 12.45
N GLY A 33 -10.77 -18.30 11.30
CA GLY A 33 -9.70 -17.59 10.60
C GLY A 33 -10.11 -16.17 10.23
N PHE A 34 -11.25 -15.99 9.57
CA PHE A 34 -11.76 -14.66 9.20
C PHE A 34 -12.09 -13.78 10.40
N ASP A 35 -12.72 -14.33 11.43
CA ASP A 35 -13.03 -13.61 12.66
C ASP A 35 -11.73 -13.11 13.32
N ALA A 36 -10.69 -13.95 13.35
CA ALA A 36 -9.38 -13.59 13.88
C ALA A 36 -8.64 -12.54 13.03
N VAL A 37 -8.67 -12.63 11.69
CA VAL A 37 -8.14 -11.57 10.79
C VAL A 37 -8.86 -10.25 11.06
N THR A 38 -10.19 -10.29 11.20
CA THR A 38 -11.00 -9.10 11.50
C THR A 38 -10.62 -8.49 12.85
N ALA A 39 -10.33 -9.32 13.85
CA ALA A 39 -9.89 -8.88 15.17
C ALA A 39 -8.41 -8.41 15.21
N GLY A 40 -7.62 -8.67 14.15
CA GLY A 40 -6.17 -8.42 14.16
C GLY A 40 -5.36 -9.51 14.88
N ASN A 41 -5.99 -10.61 15.29
CA ASN A 41 -5.31 -11.70 15.98
C ASN A 41 -4.67 -12.67 14.97
N TYR A 42 -3.63 -12.22 14.26
CA TYR A 42 -3.11 -12.98 13.11
C TYR A 42 -2.51 -14.35 13.48
N ASP A 43 -1.99 -14.54 14.68
CA ASP A 43 -1.55 -15.86 15.16
C ASP A 43 -2.70 -16.88 15.25
N GLN A 44 -3.85 -16.42 15.76
CA GLN A 44 -5.05 -17.24 15.84
C GLN A 44 -5.61 -17.51 14.44
N ALA A 45 -5.57 -16.52 13.55
CA ALA A 45 -6.00 -16.65 12.17
C ALA A 45 -5.16 -17.69 11.40
N VAL A 46 -3.83 -17.61 11.49
CA VAL A 46 -2.91 -18.59 10.89
C VAL A 46 -3.24 -20.00 11.38
N THR A 47 -3.37 -20.18 12.70
CA THR A 47 -3.70 -21.48 13.30
C THR A 47 -5.04 -22.02 12.78
N ALA A 48 -6.05 -21.15 12.63
CA ALA A 48 -7.36 -21.55 12.13
C ALA A 48 -7.34 -21.94 10.64
N PHE A 49 -6.63 -21.20 9.79
CA PHE A 49 -6.48 -21.57 8.38
C PHE A 49 -5.64 -22.84 8.18
N GLU A 50 -4.64 -23.08 9.05
CA GLU A 50 -3.91 -24.36 9.08
C GLU A 50 -4.83 -25.53 9.43
N LYS A 51 -5.75 -25.37 10.39
CA LYS A 51 -6.79 -26.38 10.69
C LYS A 51 -7.71 -26.63 9.49
N ALA A 52 -8.10 -25.57 8.76
CA ALA A 52 -8.90 -25.71 7.56
C ALA A 52 -8.17 -26.53 6.48
N LEU A 53 -6.86 -26.28 6.29
CA LEU A 53 -6.03 -27.06 5.37
C LEU A 53 -5.74 -28.48 5.85
N ALA A 54 -5.76 -28.74 7.16
CA ALA A 54 -5.65 -30.10 7.68
C ALA A 54 -6.84 -30.98 7.24
N ASP A 55 -8.05 -30.40 7.20
CA ASP A 55 -9.25 -31.06 6.67
C ASP A 55 -9.26 -31.11 5.13
N LYS A 56 -8.85 -30.01 4.47
CA LYS A 56 -8.79 -29.89 3.00
C LYS A 56 -7.43 -29.41 2.49
N LYS A 57 -6.49 -30.35 2.37
CA LYS A 57 -5.09 -30.07 2.04
C LYS A 57 -4.86 -29.34 0.71
N ALA A 58 -5.77 -29.46 -0.26
CA ALA A 58 -5.63 -28.88 -1.58
C ALA A 58 -6.57 -27.68 -1.82
N ASP A 59 -7.22 -27.15 -0.77
CA ASP A 59 -8.10 -25.99 -0.92
C ASP A 59 -7.29 -24.72 -1.23
N ARG A 60 -7.48 -24.19 -2.44
CA ARG A 60 -6.74 -23.03 -2.92
C ARG A 60 -7.07 -21.77 -2.13
N ARG A 61 -8.32 -21.61 -1.68
CA ARG A 61 -8.75 -20.42 -0.96
C ARG A 61 -8.15 -20.41 0.45
N ALA A 62 -8.23 -21.52 1.18
CA ALA A 62 -7.60 -21.64 2.49
C ALA A 62 -6.07 -21.48 2.43
N THR A 63 -5.44 -21.96 1.34
CA THR A 63 -4.00 -21.76 1.09
C THR A 63 -3.67 -20.28 0.89
N ALA A 64 -4.41 -19.58 0.02
CA ALA A 64 -4.19 -18.15 -0.23
C ALA A 64 -4.37 -17.33 1.06
N LEU A 65 -5.45 -17.55 1.80
CA LEU A 65 -5.73 -16.85 3.06
C LEU A 65 -4.66 -17.09 4.12
N LEU A 66 -4.12 -18.29 4.22
CA LEU A 66 -3.04 -18.61 5.14
C LEU A 66 -1.78 -17.80 4.80
N GLU A 67 -1.37 -17.78 3.53
CA GLU A 67 -0.19 -17.03 3.08
C GLU A 67 -0.37 -15.52 3.26
N GLU A 68 -1.52 -14.99 2.83
CA GLU A 68 -1.88 -13.58 3.01
C GLU A 68 -1.86 -13.17 4.49
N THR A 69 -2.42 -14.01 5.37
CA THR A 69 -2.46 -13.75 6.82
C THR A 69 -1.05 -13.76 7.43
N ARG A 70 -0.15 -14.62 6.97
CA ARG A 70 1.25 -14.62 7.41
C ARG A 70 1.96 -13.33 7.03
N VAL A 71 1.67 -12.80 5.84
CA VAL A 71 2.23 -11.51 5.41
C VAL A 71 1.62 -10.37 6.24
N LEU A 72 0.32 -10.37 6.52
CA LEU A 72 -0.33 -9.41 7.42
C LEU A 72 0.29 -9.41 8.81
N LYS A 73 0.53 -10.59 9.38
CA LYS A 73 1.23 -10.75 10.65
C LYS A 73 2.61 -10.08 10.62
N SER A 74 3.42 -10.36 9.59
CA SER A 74 4.73 -9.72 9.42
C SER A 74 4.64 -8.19 9.28
N ALA A 75 3.60 -7.70 8.60
CA ALA A 75 3.35 -6.28 8.44
C ALA A 75 3.03 -5.61 9.78
N GLU A 76 2.12 -6.19 10.56
CA GLU A 76 1.75 -5.68 11.89
C GLU A 76 2.91 -5.75 12.89
N GLU A 77 3.66 -6.86 12.92
CA GLU A 77 4.86 -6.94 13.76
C GLU A 77 5.88 -5.86 13.41
N SER A 78 6.05 -5.58 12.11
CA SER A 78 6.97 -4.54 11.65
C SER A 78 6.47 -3.15 12.04
N LEU A 79 5.16 -2.92 11.98
CA LEU A 79 4.52 -1.70 12.47
C LEU A 79 4.80 -1.55 13.98
N ASN A 80 4.49 -2.55 14.79
CA ASN A 80 4.67 -2.50 16.24
C ASN A 80 6.14 -2.31 16.66
N LYS A 81 7.10 -2.77 15.84
CA LYS A 81 8.55 -2.60 16.07
C LYS A 81 9.10 -1.27 15.57
N GLY A 82 8.27 -0.39 15.01
CA GLY A 82 8.70 0.88 14.42
C GLY A 82 9.41 0.75 13.07
N ASN A 83 9.39 -0.43 12.46
CA ASN A 83 9.99 -0.69 11.15
C ASN A 83 9.00 -0.33 10.04
N TRP A 84 8.64 0.95 9.95
CA TRP A 84 7.56 1.45 9.10
C TRP A 84 7.74 1.08 7.62
N ASN A 85 8.96 1.16 7.08
CA ASN A 85 9.24 0.78 5.69
C ASN A 85 8.93 -0.71 5.43
N LYS A 86 9.26 -1.58 6.38
CA LYS A 86 9.00 -3.03 6.28
C LYS A 86 7.52 -3.34 6.43
N ALA A 87 6.82 -2.62 7.31
CA ALA A 87 5.36 -2.71 7.45
C ALA A 87 4.65 -2.34 6.15
N ILE A 88 5.02 -1.21 5.54
CA ILE A 88 4.48 -0.74 4.26
C ILE A 88 4.75 -1.77 3.16
N TYR A 89 6.00 -2.25 3.02
CA TYR A 89 6.36 -3.23 2.00
C TYR A 89 5.58 -4.55 2.14
N SER A 90 5.44 -5.04 3.37
CA SER A 90 4.70 -6.29 3.65
C SER A 90 3.21 -6.11 3.33
N ALA A 91 2.61 -4.99 3.74
CA ALA A 91 1.23 -4.68 3.40
C ALA A 91 1.02 -4.53 1.88
N ASP A 92 1.96 -3.91 1.16
CA ASP A 92 1.89 -3.77 -0.30
C ASP A 92 2.01 -5.11 -1.02
N THR A 93 2.74 -6.07 -0.45
CA THR A 93 2.80 -7.44 -0.98
C THR A 93 1.41 -8.07 -1.02
N VAL A 94 0.58 -7.84 -0.01
CA VAL A 94 -0.81 -8.31 0.02
C VAL A 94 -1.67 -7.47 -0.92
N ILE A 95 -1.59 -6.15 -0.87
CA ILE A 95 -2.44 -5.25 -1.68
C ILE A 95 -2.29 -5.51 -3.20
N ASN A 96 -1.09 -5.84 -3.66
CA ASN A 96 -0.78 -6.02 -5.07
C ASN A 96 -1.08 -7.43 -5.59
N GLN A 97 -1.55 -8.35 -4.75
CA GLN A 97 -1.96 -9.67 -5.19
C GLN A 97 -3.32 -9.61 -5.90
N THR A 98 -3.49 -10.45 -6.91
CA THR A 98 -4.77 -10.59 -7.63
C THR A 98 -5.71 -11.50 -6.84
N ASN A 99 -6.98 -11.09 -6.69
CA ASN A 99 -8.05 -11.86 -6.01
C ASN A 99 -7.86 -12.08 -4.50
N VAL A 100 -7.31 -11.09 -3.81
CA VAL A 100 -7.18 -11.08 -2.34
C VAL A 100 -8.56 -10.97 -1.69
N ASP A 101 -8.74 -11.62 -0.55
CA ASP A 101 -9.97 -11.46 0.23
C ASP A 101 -10.12 -10.01 0.72
N GLN A 102 -11.33 -9.45 0.61
CA GLN A 102 -11.59 -8.04 0.94
C GLN A 102 -11.23 -7.70 2.40
N THR A 103 -11.39 -8.65 3.32
CA THR A 103 -11.07 -8.45 4.75
C THR A 103 -9.57 -8.31 4.94
N VAL A 104 -8.81 -9.20 4.30
CA VAL A 104 -7.34 -9.19 4.27
C VAL A 104 -6.83 -7.91 3.62
N LEU A 105 -7.38 -7.53 2.47
CA LEU A 105 -7.04 -6.30 1.76
C LEU A 105 -7.24 -5.07 2.64
N THR A 106 -8.38 -4.99 3.34
CA THR A 106 -8.70 -3.89 4.25
C THR A 106 -7.68 -3.80 5.38
N LYS A 107 -7.30 -4.93 5.98
CA LYS A 107 -6.28 -4.97 7.04
C LYS A 107 -4.90 -4.55 6.54
N ALA A 108 -4.50 -4.99 5.35
CA ALA A 108 -3.24 -4.57 4.75
C ALA A 108 -3.23 -3.05 4.53
N GLN A 109 -4.32 -2.48 4.01
CA GLN A 109 -4.45 -1.04 3.82
C GLN A 109 -4.38 -0.27 5.14
N THR A 110 -5.02 -0.76 6.21
CA THR A 110 -4.94 -0.17 7.55
C THR A 110 -3.50 -0.12 8.05
N ILE A 111 -2.80 -1.26 8.05
CA ILE A 111 -1.40 -1.34 8.50
C ILE A 111 -0.50 -0.39 7.69
N LYS A 112 -0.67 -0.36 6.36
CA LYS A 112 0.08 0.57 5.50
C LYS A 112 -0.17 2.02 5.87
N ASN A 113 -1.42 2.42 6.07
CA ASN A 113 -1.78 3.80 6.39
C ASN A 113 -1.22 4.22 7.76
N GLU A 114 -1.30 3.33 8.76
CA GLU A 114 -0.73 3.55 10.09
C GLU A 114 0.80 3.70 10.01
N ALA A 115 1.48 2.80 9.30
CA ALA A 115 2.93 2.89 9.11
C ALA A 115 3.36 4.18 8.40
N LEU A 116 2.60 4.64 7.40
CA LEU A 116 2.86 5.91 6.72
C LEU A 116 2.70 7.11 7.67
N LYS A 117 1.65 7.11 8.49
CA LYS A 117 1.41 8.17 9.48
C LYS A 117 2.54 8.27 10.50
N GLU A 118 2.95 7.13 11.06
CA GLU A 118 4.04 7.09 12.05
C GLU A 118 5.38 7.51 11.44
N LYS A 119 5.68 7.06 10.20
CA LYS A 119 6.87 7.47 9.45
C LYS A 119 6.93 8.98 9.22
N GLN A 120 5.79 9.61 8.90
CA GLN A 120 5.72 11.06 8.71
C GLN A 120 5.85 11.82 10.04
N GLY A 121 5.26 11.31 11.12
CA GLY A 121 5.39 11.88 12.47
C GLY A 121 6.86 11.90 12.94
N GLN A 122 7.59 10.80 12.73
CA GLN A 122 9.00 10.69 13.08
C GLN A 122 9.88 11.66 12.26
N ALA A 123 9.60 11.84 10.97
CA ALA A 123 10.32 12.81 10.13
C ALA A 123 10.10 14.27 10.59
N ALA A 124 8.89 14.61 11.05
CA ALA A 124 8.59 15.93 11.60
C ALA A 124 9.30 16.18 12.95
N GLN A 125 9.34 15.17 13.83
CA GLN A 125 10.06 15.25 15.11
C GLN A 125 11.58 15.41 14.92
N ASN A 126 12.16 14.68 13.98
CA ASN A 126 13.58 14.80 13.65
C ASN A 126 13.95 16.18 13.07
N ARG A 127 13.05 16.81 12.30
CA ARG A 127 13.23 18.18 11.81
C ARG A 127 13.14 19.24 12.92
N ALA A 128 12.22 19.07 13.86
CA ALA A 128 12.05 19.99 15.00
C ALA A 128 13.21 19.93 16.01
N SER A 129 14.00 18.85 15.97
CA SER A 129 15.14 18.64 16.88
C SER A 129 16.49 19.13 16.31
N GLN A 130 16.54 19.64 15.07
CA GLN A 130 17.75 20.26 14.52
C GLN A 130 17.84 21.73 14.97
N PRO A 131 18.88 22.15 15.71
CA PRO A 131 19.09 23.55 16.04
C PRO A 131 19.32 24.33 14.75
N ALA A 132 18.65 25.48 14.60
CA ALA A 132 18.94 26.42 13.54
C ALA A 132 20.41 26.85 13.65
N ALA A 133 21.23 26.46 12.68
CA ALA A 133 22.58 27.00 12.56
C ALA A 133 22.45 28.48 12.24
N ASP A 134 22.82 29.31 13.21
CA ASP A 134 22.94 30.75 13.14
C ASP A 134 24.00 31.12 12.09
N GLY A 135 23.53 31.47 10.89
CA GLY A 135 24.36 31.91 9.77
C GLY A 135 24.76 33.37 9.95
N SER A 136 25.65 33.63 10.90
CA SER A 136 26.30 34.92 11.06
C SER A 136 27.09 35.30 9.81
N SER A 137 26.73 36.46 9.28
CA SER A 137 27.41 37.23 8.24
C SER A 137 28.89 37.41 8.55
N GLY A 138 29.76 37.03 7.61
CA GLY A 138 31.19 37.28 7.66
C GLY A 138 31.78 37.37 6.26
N SER A 139 31.52 38.48 5.58
CA SER A 139 32.31 38.93 4.44
C SER A 139 33.75 39.15 4.88
N ASP A 140 34.74 38.52 4.23
CA ASP A 140 36.00 39.21 4.01
C ASP A 140 36.73 38.73 2.77
N SER A 141 37.17 39.72 1.99
CA SER A 141 37.95 39.59 0.77
C SER A 141 39.39 39.97 1.11
N GLY A 142 40.37 39.16 0.73
CA GLY A 142 41.77 39.52 0.97
C GLY A 142 42.77 38.60 0.28
N SER A 143 43.31 39.07 -0.83
CA SER A 143 44.45 38.50 -1.57
C SER A 143 45.79 38.84 -0.89
N SER A 144 46.78 37.93 -0.86
CA SER A 144 48.18 38.19 -1.29
C SER A 144 49.19 37.05 -0.98
N VAL A 145 49.81 36.55 -2.05
CA VAL A 145 51.28 36.49 -2.37
C VAL A 145 52.32 35.90 -1.38
N GLN A 146 53.02 34.87 -1.91
CA GLN A 146 54.44 34.41 -1.80
C GLN A 146 55.12 34.05 -0.46
N GLY A 147 55.87 32.94 -0.51
CA GLY A 147 57.00 32.66 0.37
C GLY A 147 57.54 31.22 0.25
N ASP A 148 58.62 31.06 -0.52
CA ASP A 148 59.44 29.84 -0.68
C ASP A 148 60.03 29.29 0.63
N GLY A 149 60.35 27.99 0.66
CA GLY A 149 61.20 27.40 1.69
C GLY A 149 61.32 25.87 1.65
N GLN A 150 62.27 25.37 0.89
CA GLN A 150 62.69 23.96 0.78
C GLN A 150 63.08 23.32 2.12
N THR A 151 62.84 22.01 2.28
CA THR A 151 63.90 21.07 2.71
C THR A 151 63.54 19.62 2.36
N ALA A 152 64.56 18.94 1.83
CA ALA A 152 64.66 17.53 1.48
C ALA A 152 64.33 16.58 2.65
N GLY A 153 64.01 15.31 2.50
CA GLY A 153 63.99 14.40 1.36
C GLY A 153 63.95 12.98 1.94
N ASN A 154 63.22 12.04 1.33
CA ASN A 154 63.60 10.63 1.40
C ASN A 154 62.94 9.83 0.26
N SER A 155 63.78 9.08 -0.44
CA SER A 155 63.49 8.21 -1.57
C SER A 155 63.21 6.78 -1.12
N GLY A 156 62.19 6.12 -1.69
CA GLY A 156 62.02 4.67 -1.61
C GLY A 156 60.66 4.14 -2.08
N GLN A 157 60.48 3.99 -3.41
CA GLN A 157 59.46 3.13 -4.07
C GLN A 157 60.10 1.73 -4.35
N PRO A 158 59.39 0.64 -4.76
CA PRO A 158 57.98 0.55 -5.18
C PRO A 158 57.14 -0.71 -4.85
N GLY A 159 55.82 -0.59 -5.12
CA GLY A 159 54.86 -1.67 -5.43
C GLY A 159 53.76 -1.86 -4.37
N SER A 160 52.46 -2.01 -4.66
CA SER A 160 51.68 -2.08 -5.89
C SER A 160 50.19 -1.97 -5.51
N SER A 161 49.41 -1.29 -6.36
CA SER A 161 47.98 -1.53 -6.71
C SER A 161 46.84 -1.48 -5.66
N GLY A 162 45.91 -0.53 -5.90
CA GLY A 162 44.49 -0.57 -5.52
C GLY A 162 44.00 0.72 -4.84
N SER A 163 43.90 1.87 -5.51
CA SER A 163 42.74 2.31 -6.31
C SER A 163 41.40 1.87 -5.68
N SER A 164 40.49 2.71 -5.18
CA SER A 164 40.12 4.05 -5.63
C SER A 164 39.49 4.88 -4.50
N THR A 165 39.99 6.11 -4.36
CA THR A 165 39.26 7.26 -3.80
C THR A 165 38.08 7.59 -4.71
N VAL A 166 36.88 7.74 -4.16
CA VAL A 166 35.85 8.58 -4.78
C VAL A 166 35.49 9.67 -3.79
N SER A 167 36.00 10.85 -4.13
CA SER A 167 35.67 12.14 -3.58
C SER A 167 34.18 12.41 -3.66
N GLY A 168 33.69 13.16 -2.66
CA GLY A 168 32.38 13.77 -2.70
C GLY A 168 32.18 14.61 -3.95
N SER A 169 31.06 14.38 -4.61
CA SER A 169 30.41 15.34 -5.48
C SER A 169 29.06 15.68 -4.85
N SER A 170 29.02 16.84 -4.19
CA SER A 170 27.81 17.53 -3.81
C SER A 170 27.06 17.88 -5.10
N GLN A 171 26.19 16.98 -5.57
CA GLN A 171 25.29 17.26 -6.67
C GLN A 171 23.94 17.65 -6.10
N SER A 172 23.77 18.96 -5.97
CA SER A 172 22.50 19.64 -5.86
C SER A 172 21.68 19.33 -7.12
N GLY A 173 20.95 18.21 -7.08
CA GLY A 173 19.93 17.87 -8.06
C GLY A 173 18.61 17.81 -7.34
N SER A 174 17.69 18.72 -7.66
CA SER A 174 16.30 18.66 -7.23
C SER A 174 15.69 17.36 -7.76
N THR A 175 15.79 16.26 -7.02
CA THR A 175 15.01 15.06 -7.24
C THR A 175 13.56 15.44 -6.98
N VAL A 176 12.81 15.70 -8.06
CA VAL A 176 11.36 15.79 -8.03
C VAL A 176 10.88 14.46 -7.49
N GLN A 177 10.53 14.45 -6.20
CA GLN A 177 10.02 13.27 -5.53
C GLN A 177 8.67 12.93 -6.17
N GLN A 178 8.67 11.94 -7.07
CA GLN A 178 7.45 11.53 -7.77
C GLN A 178 6.43 11.06 -6.74
N ALA A 179 5.21 11.59 -6.84
CA ALA A 179 4.14 11.17 -5.95
C ALA A 179 3.82 9.68 -6.12
N THR A 180 3.62 9.01 -5.01
CA THR A 180 3.10 7.65 -4.98
C THR A 180 1.66 7.62 -5.53
N GLN A 181 1.22 6.47 -6.04
CA GLN A 181 -0.15 6.28 -6.54
C GLN A 181 -1.20 6.72 -5.52
N LYS A 182 -0.99 6.40 -4.24
CA LYS A 182 -1.94 6.75 -3.18
C LYS A 182 -1.98 8.25 -2.86
N GLU A 183 -0.85 8.95 -2.95
CA GLU A 183 -0.81 10.41 -2.85
C GLU A 183 -1.59 11.06 -4.01
N ALA A 184 -1.47 10.48 -5.21
CA ALA A 184 -2.23 10.93 -6.37
C ALA A 184 -3.74 10.69 -6.21
N GLU A 185 -4.15 9.50 -5.77
CA GLU A 185 -5.54 9.15 -5.48
C GLU A 185 -6.14 10.10 -4.43
N MET A 186 -5.46 10.30 -3.29
CA MET A 186 -5.91 11.25 -2.26
C MET A 186 -6.02 12.67 -2.79
N ALA A 187 -5.06 13.12 -3.59
CA ALA A 187 -5.07 14.46 -4.15
C ALA A 187 -6.22 14.65 -5.13
N VAL A 188 -6.51 13.64 -5.96
CA VAL A 188 -7.64 13.62 -6.91
C VAL A 188 -8.98 13.57 -6.19
N VAL A 189 -9.17 12.67 -5.23
CA VAL A 189 -10.40 12.54 -4.44
C VAL A 189 -10.71 13.85 -3.72
N LYS A 190 -9.70 14.47 -3.09
CA LYS A 190 -9.83 15.78 -2.44
C LYS A 190 -10.14 16.90 -3.44
N ALA A 191 -9.50 16.91 -4.61
CA ALA A 191 -9.75 17.93 -5.63
C ALA A 191 -11.15 17.81 -6.26
N ALA A 192 -11.68 16.59 -6.34
CA ALA A 192 -13.03 16.29 -6.78
C ALA A 192 -14.12 16.60 -5.72
N GLY A 193 -13.73 16.96 -4.49
CA GLY A 193 -14.67 17.30 -3.42
C GLY A 193 -15.24 16.10 -2.65
N TYR A 194 -14.58 14.94 -2.73
CA TYR A 194 -15.00 13.71 -2.06
C TYR A 194 -14.03 13.32 -0.93
N SER A 195 -14.45 12.39 -0.09
CA SER A 195 -13.60 11.63 0.82
C SER A 195 -13.40 10.19 0.35
N LEU A 196 -12.33 9.53 0.80
CA LEU A 196 -11.94 8.18 0.35
C LEU A 196 -12.98 7.09 0.68
N ASP A 197 -13.86 7.34 1.64
CA ASP A 197 -14.95 6.44 2.01
C ASP A 197 -16.18 6.58 1.09
N GLN A 198 -16.30 7.70 0.37
CA GLN A 198 -17.40 8.01 -0.55
C GLN A 198 -17.16 7.51 -1.97
N VAL A 199 -15.93 7.10 -2.30
CA VAL A 199 -15.56 6.74 -3.67
C VAL A 199 -14.73 5.46 -3.74
N TYR A 200 -14.76 4.82 -4.90
CA TYR A 200 -13.73 3.88 -5.35
C TYR A 200 -12.80 4.59 -6.33
N THR A 201 -11.54 4.14 -6.37
CA THR A 201 -10.52 4.64 -7.30
C THR A 201 -10.03 3.48 -8.17
N ASP A 202 -10.14 3.61 -9.48
CA ASP A 202 -9.40 2.77 -10.43
C ASP A 202 -8.25 3.59 -11.00
N THR A 203 -7.02 3.13 -10.80
CA THR A 203 -5.81 3.90 -11.11
C THR A 203 -4.89 3.13 -12.03
N THR A 204 -4.56 3.74 -13.16
CA THR A 204 -3.58 3.22 -14.12
C THR A 204 -2.35 4.13 -14.18
N ASP A 205 -1.16 3.56 -14.00
CA ASP A 205 0.09 4.27 -14.16
C ASP A 205 0.48 4.40 -15.65
N ASN A 206 0.60 5.63 -16.14
CA ASN A 206 1.00 5.95 -17.52
C ASN A 206 2.43 6.53 -17.60
N GLY A 207 3.25 6.29 -16.58
CA GLY A 207 4.61 6.82 -16.45
C GLY A 207 4.62 8.27 -15.99
N ALA A 208 4.22 9.20 -16.85
CA ALA A 208 4.26 10.65 -16.58
C ALA A 208 3.12 11.11 -15.65
N TYR A 209 2.00 10.40 -15.64
CA TYR A 209 0.83 10.69 -14.83
C TYR A 209 0.10 9.40 -14.42
N TYR A 210 -0.73 9.48 -13.39
CA TYR A 210 -1.74 8.46 -13.09
C TYR A 210 -3.06 8.85 -13.76
N SER A 211 -3.68 7.92 -14.49
CA SER A 211 -5.09 8.01 -14.89
C SER A 211 -5.92 7.46 -13.74
N ILE A 212 -6.83 8.25 -13.19
CA ILE A 212 -7.63 7.89 -12.02
C ILE A 212 -9.11 8.04 -12.38
N GLU A 213 -9.87 6.96 -12.31
CA GLU A 213 -11.33 6.99 -12.37
C GLU A 213 -11.89 6.99 -10.95
N LEU A 214 -12.76 7.95 -10.64
CA LEU A 214 -13.54 7.96 -9.41
C LEU A 214 -14.91 7.36 -9.68
N ARG A 215 -15.37 6.47 -8.81
CA ARG A 215 -16.71 5.86 -8.86
C ARG A 215 -17.41 6.02 -7.52
N GLU A 216 -18.74 6.12 -7.53
CA GLU A 216 -19.52 6.26 -6.30
C GLU A 216 -19.40 5.03 -5.41
N ASN A 217 -19.30 5.25 -4.10
CA ASN A 217 -19.23 4.17 -3.12
C ASN A 217 -20.55 3.99 -2.38
N HIS A 218 -21.33 2.99 -2.79
CA HIS A 218 -22.60 2.66 -2.16
C HIS A 218 -22.44 1.54 -1.12
N LYS A 219 -21.58 1.72 -0.10
CA LYS A 219 -21.32 0.69 0.94
C LYS A 219 -22.56 0.18 1.68
N ASN A 220 -23.65 0.95 1.63
CA ASN A 220 -24.92 0.60 2.28
C ASN A 220 -25.90 -0.10 1.33
N ASP A 221 -25.54 -0.27 0.07
CA ASP A 221 -26.32 -1.01 -0.92
C ASP A 221 -25.59 -2.31 -1.28
N SER A 222 -26.06 -3.42 -0.71
CA SER A 222 -25.50 -4.75 -0.99
C SER A 222 -25.65 -5.20 -2.45
N ALA A 223 -26.43 -4.49 -3.26
CA ALA A 223 -26.57 -4.73 -4.69
C ALA A 223 -25.59 -3.91 -5.55
N ALA A 224 -24.82 -2.99 -4.96
CA ALA A 224 -23.90 -2.14 -5.69
C ALA A 224 -22.55 -2.84 -5.93
N ASP A 225 -22.39 -3.41 -7.12
CA ASP A 225 -21.11 -3.91 -7.62
C ASP A 225 -20.20 -2.71 -7.95
N PRO A 226 -18.98 -2.61 -7.37
CA PRO A 226 -18.00 -1.58 -7.68
C PRO A 226 -17.71 -1.42 -9.18
N ASN A 227 -17.84 -2.49 -9.97
CA ASN A 227 -17.63 -2.47 -11.42
C ASN A 227 -18.83 -1.86 -12.20
N THR A 228 -19.99 -1.79 -11.57
CA THR A 228 -21.22 -1.17 -12.12
C THR A 228 -21.50 0.21 -11.53
N ALA A 229 -20.77 0.60 -10.49
CA ALA A 229 -20.91 1.89 -9.85
C ALA A 229 -20.70 3.02 -10.87
N PRO A 230 -21.59 4.03 -10.90
CA PRO A 230 -21.45 5.18 -11.80
C PRO A 230 -20.10 5.86 -11.63
N ALA A 231 -19.48 6.20 -12.77
CA ALA A 231 -18.27 7.01 -12.78
C ALA A 231 -18.62 8.45 -12.39
N ILE A 232 -17.94 8.96 -11.37
CA ILE A 232 -17.97 10.36 -10.95
C ILE A 232 -17.14 11.20 -11.92
N GLY A 233 -16.01 10.67 -12.38
CA GLY A 233 -15.15 11.36 -13.32
C GLY A 233 -13.82 10.68 -13.58
N PHE A 234 -13.15 11.14 -14.64
CA PHE A 234 -11.83 10.67 -15.05
C PHE A 234 -10.81 11.78 -14.85
N PHE A 235 -9.71 11.45 -14.20
CA PHE A 235 -8.70 12.42 -13.77
C PHE A 235 -7.30 12.00 -14.25
N ARG A 236 -6.43 12.99 -14.37
CA ARG A 236 -4.99 12.81 -14.54
C ARG A 236 -4.27 13.52 -13.42
N TYR A 237 -3.39 12.79 -12.73
CA TYR A 237 -2.45 13.34 -11.76
C TYR A 237 -1.04 13.31 -12.33
N TYR A 238 -0.45 14.47 -12.60
CA TYR A 238 0.90 14.55 -13.18
C TYR A 238 1.97 14.42 -12.09
N LYS A 239 2.74 13.32 -12.10
CA LYS A 239 3.64 12.95 -10.99
C LYS A 239 4.73 13.98 -10.71
N ALA A 240 5.19 14.68 -11.75
CA ALA A 240 6.26 15.66 -11.65
C ALA A 240 5.80 17.00 -11.07
N THR A 241 4.54 17.37 -11.28
CA THR A 241 4.03 18.72 -10.94
C THR A 241 2.96 18.70 -9.86
N GLY A 242 2.37 17.54 -9.56
CA GLY A 242 1.21 17.42 -8.68
C GLY A 242 -0.08 18.00 -9.27
N LYS A 243 -0.04 18.44 -10.52
CA LYS A 243 -1.16 19.02 -11.26
C LYS A 243 -2.26 17.99 -11.45
N ILE A 244 -3.51 18.42 -11.33
CA ILE A 244 -4.68 17.57 -11.54
C ILE A 244 -5.54 18.13 -12.67
N ALA A 245 -5.87 17.27 -13.62
CA ALA A 245 -6.82 17.60 -14.68
C ALA A 245 -7.99 16.61 -14.69
N GLN A 246 -9.20 17.11 -14.95
CA GLN A 246 -10.42 16.32 -15.08
C GLN A 246 -10.87 16.29 -16.53
N LEU A 247 -11.34 15.14 -17.02
CA LEU A 247 -11.93 15.00 -18.34
C LEU A 247 -13.29 15.71 -18.37
N ASP A 248 -13.41 16.73 -19.22
CA ASP A 248 -14.70 17.30 -19.60
C ASP A 248 -15.29 16.43 -20.72
N LEU A 249 -16.36 15.70 -20.39
CA LEU A 249 -17.02 14.78 -21.31
C LEU A 249 -17.66 15.47 -22.52
N ILE A 250 -17.99 16.75 -22.42
CA ILE A 250 -18.60 17.50 -23.53
C ILE A 250 -17.54 17.86 -24.57
N SER A 251 -16.40 18.37 -24.11
CA SER A 251 -15.31 18.76 -25.01
C SER A 251 -14.33 17.64 -25.31
N ASN A 252 -14.41 16.51 -24.59
CA ASN A 252 -13.46 15.41 -24.60
C ASN A 252 -12.01 15.88 -24.38
N GLN A 253 -11.82 16.89 -23.53
CA GLN A 253 -10.52 17.47 -23.18
C GLN A 253 -10.32 17.43 -21.67
N TYR A 254 -9.07 17.21 -21.25
CA TYR A 254 -8.70 17.36 -19.85
C TYR A 254 -8.51 18.83 -19.51
N LYS A 255 -9.20 19.29 -18.47
CA LYS A 255 -9.12 20.66 -17.93
C LYS A 255 -8.51 20.65 -16.55
N ASP A 256 -7.64 21.62 -16.29
CA ASP A 256 -6.96 21.75 -15.01
C ASP A 256 -7.95 22.12 -13.92
N ILE A 257 -7.88 21.43 -12.78
CA ILE A 257 -8.72 21.68 -11.61
C ILE A 257 -7.89 21.97 -10.35
N LYS A 258 -6.57 21.73 -10.40
CA LYS A 258 -5.62 22.00 -9.32
C LYS A 258 -4.18 22.06 -9.83
#